data_AF-A0A7V7MZK0-F1
#
_entry.id   AF-A0A7V7MZK0-F1
#
_cell.length_a   1.000
_cell.length_b   1.000
_cell.length_c   1.000
_cell.angle_alpha   90.00
_cell.angle_beta   90.00
_cell.angle_gamma   90.00
#
_symmetry.space_group_name_H-M   'P 1'
#
loop_
_entity.id
_entity.type
_entity.pdbx_description
1 polymer ?
#
loop_
_entity_poly.entity_id
_entity_poly.type
_entity_poly.pdbx_seq_one_letter_code
_entity_poly.pdbx_strand_id
1 'polypeptide(L)' 'VLMTAIVAALGLIPMILSNGIGAEIQRPLATVIVGGLVTATFLTLFVLPVLFAWFSKGKIKQIQHHQ' A
#
# COMPACT_ATOMS: atom_id res chain seq x y z
N VAL A 1 2.53 7.40 -0.89
CA VAL A 1 2.98 5.98 -0.80
C VAL A 1 4.50 5.86 -0.86
N LEU A 2 5.20 6.47 -1.82
CA LEU A 2 6.67 6.48 -1.83
C LEU A 2 7.29 7.08 -0.55
N MET A 3 6.83 8.25 -0.12
CA MET A 3 7.30 8.90 1.12
C MET A 3 7.11 8.00 2.34
N THR A 4 5.93 7.37 2.48
CA THR A 4 5.63 6.45 3.59
C THR A 4 6.42 5.15 3.52
N ALA A 5 6.70 4.63 2.33
CA ALA A 5 7.53 3.45 2.15
C ALA A 5 8.99 3.69 2.56
N ILE A 6 9.55 4.87 2.25
CA ILE A 6 10.91 5.24 2.65
C ILE A 6 11.00 5.39 4.17
N VAL A 7 10.04 6.08 4.79
CA VAL A 7 9.98 6.23 6.26
C VAL A 7 9.89 4.86 6.95
N ALA A 8 9.05 3.95 6.46
CA ALA A 8 8.96 2.59 6.98
C ALA A 8 10.26 1.80 6.81
N ALA A 9 10.89 1.87 5.63
CA ALA A 9 12.16 1.18 5.37
C ALA A 9 13.28 1.64 6.33
N LEU A 10 13.40 2.95 6.57
CA LEU A 10 14.38 3.51 7.51
C LEU A 10 14.09 3.09 8.96
N GLY A 11 12.82 3.04 9.38
CA GLY A 11 12.43 2.61 10.73
C GLY A 11 12.67 1.12 11.02
N LEU A 12 12.78 0.28 9.97
CA LEU A 12 13.01 -1.16 10.10
C LEU A 12 14.51 -1.55 10.14
N ILE A 13 15.43 -0.63 9.84
CA ILE A 13 16.88 -0.88 9.89
C ILE A 13 17.36 -1.36 11.28
N PRO A 14 17.05 -0.69 12.41
CA PRO A 14 17.47 -1.17 13.73
C PRO A 14 16.82 -2.50 14.11
N MET A 15 15.64 -2.79 13.54
CA MET A 15 14.90 -4.04 13.72
C MET A 15 15.65 -5.24 13.12
N ILE A 16 16.34 -5.04 11.99
CA ILE A 16 17.06 -6.08 11.25
C ILE A 16 18.46 -6.34 11.84
N LEU A 17 19.14 -5.32 12.34
CA LEU A 17 20.45 -5.44 13.01
C LEU A 17 20.34 -5.96 14.45
N SER A 18 19.14 -5.96 15.03
CA SER A 18 18.88 -6.52 16.34
C SER A 18 18.88 -8.05 16.29
N ASN A 19 19.97 -8.68 16.73
CA ASN A 19 20.08 -10.13 16.97
C ASN A 19 19.62 -10.55 18.39
N GLY A 20 18.95 -9.67 19.13
CA GLY A 20 18.49 -9.91 20.50
C GLY A 20 17.15 -10.67 20.62
N ILE A 21 16.81 -11.06 21.84
CA ILE A 21 15.55 -11.75 22.20
C ILE A 21 14.35 -10.94 21.66
N GLY A 22 13.56 -11.53 20.77
CA GLY A 22 12.47 -10.87 20.05
C GLY A 22 12.67 -10.74 18.54
N ALA A 23 13.88 -10.97 18.02
CA ALA A 23 14.17 -11.02 16.58
C ALA A 23 13.38 -12.11 15.85
N GLU A 24 13.01 -13.19 16.54
CA GLU A 24 12.20 -14.30 16.02
C GLU A 24 10.78 -13.87 15.62
N ILE A 25 10.25 -12.80 16.23
CA ILE A 25 8.93 -12.24 15.92
C ILE A 25 9.04 -11.00 15.01
N GLN A 26 10.10 -10.20 15.17
CA GLN A 26 10.29 -8.99 14.36
C GLN A 26 10.62 -9.30 12.89
N ARG A 27 11.41 -10.35 12.62
CA ARG A 27 11.73 -10.80 11.25
C ARG A 27 10.48 -11.13 10.43
N PRO A 28 9.56 -12.01 10.86
CA PRO A 28 8.36 -12.32 10.09
C PRO A 28 7.41 -11.11 9.97
N LEU A 29 7.29 -10.27 11.00
CA LEU A 29 6.48 -9.05 10.92
C LEU A 29 7.04 -8.04 9.91
N ALA A 30 8.36 -7.81 9.90
CA ALA A 30 9.00 -6.94 8.93
C ALA A 30 8.77 -7.44 7.49
N THR A 31 8.89 -8.74 7.25
CA THR A 31 8.60 -9.35 5.95
C THR A 31 7.16 -9.13 5.51
N VAL A 32 6.18 -9.31 6.41
CA VAL A 32 4.75 -9.04 6.12
C VAL A 32 4.51 -7.57 5.80
N ILE A 33 5.12 -6.64 6.54
CA ILE A 33 4.95 -5.19 6.32
C ILE A 33 5.49 -4.79 4.95
N VAL A 34 6.68 -5.25 4.57
CA VAL A 34 7.27 -4.96 3.26
C VAL A 34 6.40 -5.52 2.13
N GLY A 35 5.94 -6.77 2.24
CA GLY A 35 5.03 -7.36 1.27
C GLY A 35 3.69 -6.62 1.16
N GLY A 36 3.15 -6.18 2.30
CA GLY A 36 1.94 -5.36 2.38
C GLY A 36 2.11 -3.99 1.72
N LEU A 37 3.25 -3.32 1.92
CA LEU A 37 3.55 -2.03 1.29
C LEU A 37 3.67 -2.14 -0.22
N VAL A 38 4.36 -3.17 -0.73
CA VAL A 38 4.46 -3.41 -2.18
C VAL A 38 3.08 -3.66 -2.77
N THR A 39 2.31 -4.57 -2.15
CA THR A 39 0.96 -4.93 -2.60
C THR A 39 0.03 -3.72 -2.55
N ALA A 40 0.02 -2.95 -1.45
CA ALA A 40 -0.82 -1.76 -1.29
C ALA A 40 -0.44 -0.64 -2.25
N THR A 41 0.85 -0.48 -2.59
CA THR A 41 1.30 0.46 -3.61
C THR A 41 0.75 0.09 -4.97
N PHE A 42 0.83 -1.20 -5.34
CA PHE A 42 0.29 -1.71 -6.59
C PHE A 42 -1.24 -1.58 -6.63
N LEU A 43 -1.91 -1.92 -5.53
CA LEU A 43 -3.35 -1.78 -5.38
C LEU A 43 -3.77 -0.32 -5.52
N THR A 44 -3.06 0.62 -4.90
CA THR A 44 -3.39 2.04 -5.00
C THR A 44 -3.15 2.57 -6.41
N LEU A 45 -2.05 2.17 -7.07
CA LEU A 45 -1.74 2.67 -8.41
C LEU A 45 -2.64 2.06 -9.50
N PHE A 46 -3.16 0.84 -9.30
CA PHE A 46 -3.90 0.09 -10.31
C PHE A 46 -5.38 -0.12 -9.96
N VAL A 47 -5.70 -0.52 -8.75
CA VAL A 47 -7.10 -0.70 -8.30
C VAL A 47 -7.79 0.64 -8.12
N LEU A 48 -7.12 1.66 -7.56
CA LEU A 48 -7.76 2.98 -7.40
C LEU A 48 -8.21 3.60 -8.74
N PRO A 49 -7.41 3.65 -9.84
CA PRO A 49 -7.88 4.17 -11.10
C PRO A 49 -8.92 3.27 -11.78
N VAL A 50 -8.83 1.95 -11.65
CA VAL A 50 -9.85 1.02 -12.20
C VAL A 50 -11.18 1.21 -11.48
N LEU A 51 -11.16 1.27 -10.15
CA LEU A 51 -12.33 1.52 -9.32
C LEU A 51 -12.91 2.91 -9.58
N PHE A 52 -12.04 3.93 -9.69
CA PHE A 52 -12.45 5.28 -10.07
C PHE A 52 -13.07 5.33 -11.47
N ALA A 53 -12.49 4.63 -12.46
CA ALA A 53 -13.06 4.57 -13.81
C ALA A 53 -14.42 3.86 -13.83
N TRP A 54 -14.60 2.80 -13.04
CA TRP A 54 -15.89 2.10 -12.91
C TRP A 54 -16.96 2.95 -12.22
N PHE A 55 -16.64 3.54 -11.07
CA PHE A 55 -17.56 4.44 -10.35
C PHE A 55 -17.83 5.75 -11.11
N SER A 56 -16.81 6.31 -11.77
CA SER A 56 -16.94 7.51 -12.62
C SER A 56 -17.76 7.22 -13.87
N LYS A 57 -17.63 6.05 -14.51
CA LYS A 57 -18.55 5.62 -15.58
C LYS A 57 -20.01 5.56 -15.10
N GLY A 58 -20.25 5.17 -13.85
CA GLY A 58 -21.57 5.24 -13.22
C GLY A 58 -22.09 6.67 -13.02
N LYS A 59 -21.20 7.64 -12.79
CA LYS A 59 -21.54 9.05 -12.56
C LYS A 59 -21.66 9.88 -13.85
N ILE A 60 -20.89 9.59 -14.90
CA ILE A 60 -20.96 10.30 -16.19
C ILE A 60 -22.22 9.91 -16.98
N LYS A 61 -22.71 8.67 -16.83
CA LYS A 61 -23.95 8.22 -17.48
C LYS A 61 -25.22 8.93 -16.98
N GLN A 62 -25.18 9.57 -15.81
CA GLN A 62 -26.29 10.33 -15.23
C GLN A 62 -26.38 11.77 -15.75
N ILE A 63 -25.28 12.37 -16.23
CA ILE A 63 -25.28 13.77 -16.71
C ILE A 63 -25.77 13.86 -18.16
N GLN A 64 -25.64 12.77 -18.93
CA GLN A 64 -25.98 12.72 -20.35
C GLN A 64 -27.48 12.45 -20.61
N HIS A 65 -28.26 12.13 -19.58
CA HIS A 65 -29.71 11.88 -19.68
C HIS A 65 -30.57 13.13 -19.41
N HIS A 66 -29.94 14.30 -19.31
CA HIS A 66 -30.59 15.60 -19.08
C HIS A 66 -30.31 16.64 -20.18
N GLN A 67 -29.96 16.17 -21.38
CA GLN A 67 -29.98 16.96 -22.61
C GLN A 67 -30.94 16.29 -23.59
#